data_AF-A0A0S8J3D2-F1
#
_entry.id   AF-A0A0S8J3D2-F1
#
_cell.length_a   1.000
_cell.length_b   1.000
_cell.length_c   1.000
_cell.angle_alpha   90.00
_cell.angle_beta   90.00
_cell.angle_gamma   90.00
#
_symmetry.space_group_name_H-M   'P 1'
#
loop_
_entity.id
_entity.type
_entity.pdbx_description
1 polymer ?
#
loop_
_entity_poly.entity_id
_entity_poly.type
_entity_poly.pdbx_seq_one_letter_code
_entity_poly.pdbx_strand_id
1 'polypeptide(L)'
;LTLDERHQDERSMEELRTVLSRHRGDCPVYLKLVAPDQSVTTVRTDSSFSVTPAASFAEDIGGLLGEKNLAFNAIGPRRRSRRNGGRHWPRN
;
A
#
# COMPACT_ATOMS: atom_id res chain seq x y z
N LEU A 1 -15.42 -25.38 13.97
CA LEU A 1 -14.78 -24.31 13.18
C LEU A 1 -15.87 -23.37 12.73
N THR A 2 -15.81 -22.17 13.27
CA THR A 2 -16.84 -21.14 13.41
C THR A 2 -17.22 -20.57 12.04
N LEU A 3 -18.47 -20.79 11.60
CA LEU A 3 -19.03 -20.20 10.37
C LEU A 3 -19.04 -18.67 10.41
N ASP A 4 -18.96 -18.08 11.61
CA ASP A 4 -19.00 -16.63 11.85
C ASP A 4 -17.75 -15.89 11.33
N GLU A 5 -16.56 -16.49 11.48
CA GLU A 5 -15.30 -15.86 11.08
C GLU A 5 -15.18 -15.72 9.55
N ARG A 6 -15.76 -16.66 8.80
CA ARG A 6 -15.79 -16.60 7.32
C ARG A 6 -16.73 -15.52 6.81
N HIS A 7 -17.85 -15.32 7.49
CA HIS A 7 -18.88 -14.36 7.11
C HIS A 7 -18.45 -12.91 7.42
N GLN A 8 -17.66 -12.70 8.48
CA GLN A 8 -17.05 -11.40 8.77
C GLN A 8 -15.96 -11.02 7.76
N ASP A 9 -15.21 -12.00 7.24
CA ASP A 9 -14.16 -11.78 6.24
C ASP A 9 -14.75 -11.25 4.91
N GLU A 10 -15.87 -11.83 4.46
CA GLU A 10 -16.52 -11.41 3.19
C GLU A 10 -17.04 -9.97 3.24
N ARG A 11 -17.74 -9.58 4.33
CA ARG A 11 -18.23 -8.20 4.48
C ARG A 11 -17.10 -7.19 4.56
N SER A 12 -16.03 -7.51 5.28
CA SER A 12 -14.86 -6.63 5.41
C SER A 12 -14.16 -6.43 4.06
N MET A 13 -14.13 -7.46 3.22
CA MET A 13 -13.59 -7.39 1.87
C MET A 13 -14.47 -6.57 0.91
N GLU A 14 -15.79 -6.63 1.04
CA GLU A 14 -16.71 -5.76 0.29
C GLU A 14 -16.57 -4.28 0.68
N GLU A 15 -16.48 -3.99 1.98
CA GLU A 15 -16.23 -2.64 2.47
C GLU A 15 -14.88 -2.11 1.99
N LEU A 16 -13.83 -2.93 2.05
CA LEU A 16 -12.51 -2.58 1.54
C LEU A 16 -12.57 -2.23 0.05
N ARG A 17 -13.25 -3.05 -0.77
CA ARG A 17 -13.46 -2.76 -2.20
C ARG A 17 -14.19 -1.45 -2.42
N THR A 18 -15.19 -1.15 -1.60
CA THR A 18 -15.96 0.10 -1.67
C THR A 18 -15.08 1.30 -1.37
N VAL A 19 -14.27 1.25 -0.31
CA VAL A 19 -13.30 2.30 0.04
C VAL A 19 -12.28 2.50 -1.07
N LEU A 20 -11.68 1.42 -1.58
CA LEU A 20 -10.73 1.47 -2.69
C LEU A 20 -11.35 2.11 -3.94
N SER A 21 -12.60 1.79 -4.25
CA SER A 21 -13.31 2.36 -5.40
C SER A 21 -13.63 3.85 -5.23
N ARG A 22 -13.88 4.32 -4.01
CA ARG A 22 -14.14 5.74 -3.72
C ARG A 22 -12.91 6.62 -3.89
N HIS A 23 -11.74 6.08 -3.57
CA HIS A 23 -10.46 6.79 -3.59
C HIS A 23 -9.60 6.50 -4.82
N ARG A 24 -10.23 6.21 -5.97
CA ARG A 24 -9.53 5.78 -7.20
C ARG A 24 -8.43 6.78 -7.62
N GLY A 25 -7.31 6.25 -8.12
CA GLY A 25 -6.14 7.04 -8.52
C GLY A 25 -5.09 6.24 -9.26
N ASP A 26 -3.85 6.75 -9.26
CA ASP A 26 -2.71 6.18 -10.01
C ASP A 26 -1.80 5.27 -9.17
N CYS A 27 -2.00 5.18 -7.85
CA CYS A 27 -1.12 4.40 -6.98
C CYS A 27 -1.62 2.96 -6.83
N PRO A 28 -0.85 1.93 -7.23
CA PRO A 28 -1.26 0.54 -7.09
C PRO A 28 -1.30 0.11 -5.62
N VAL A 29 -2.30 -0.69 -5.26
CA VAL A 29 -2.48 -1.24 -3.91
C VAL A 29 -1.89 -2.65 -3.81
N TYR A 30 -1.31 -2.94 -2.64
CA TYR A 30 -0.75 -4.24 -2.30
C TYR A 30 -1.35 -4.70 -0.98
N LEU A 31 -1.88 -5.92 -0.96
CA LEU A 31 -2.44 -6.56 0.23
C LEU A 31 -1.37 -7.48 0.83
N LYS A 32 -1.11 -7.33 2.13
CA LYS A 32 -0.16 -8.16 2.86
C LYS A 32 -0.95 -9.12 3.75
N LEU A 33 -0.93 -10.40 3.39
CA LEU A 33 -1.55 -11.48 4.15
C LEU A 33 -0.50 -12.07 5.10
N VAL A 34 -0.80 -12.11 6.38
CA VAL A 34 0.07 -12.71 7.41
C VAL A 34 -0.61 -13.96 7.92
N ALA A 35 -0.02 -15.12 7.62
CA ALA A 35 -0.49 -16.41 8.10
C ALA A 35 -0.16 -16.57 9.61
N PRO A 36 -0.85 -17.45 10.34
CA PRO A 36 -0.55 -17.73 11.75
C PRO A 36 0.88 -18.25 11.98
N ASP A 37 1.48 -18.88 10.98
CA ASP A 37 2.90 -19.30 10.98
C ASP A 37 3.88 -18.14 10.68
N GLN A 38 3.41 -16.88 10.75
CA GLN A 38 4.17 -15.67 10.42
C GLN A 38 4.64 -15.57 8.95
N SER A 39 4.27 -16.53 8.11
CA SER A 39 4.48 -16.45 6.67
C SER A 39 3.74 -15.25 6.09
N VAL A 40 4.46 -14.44 5.31
CA VAL A 40 3.94 -13.21 4.70
C VAL A 40 3.77 -13.42 3.21
N THR A 41 2.57 -13.17 2.70
CA THR A 41 2.27 -13.16 1.26
C THR A 41 1.79 -11.79 0.84
N THR A 42 2.46 -11.19 -0.14
CA THR A 42 2.06 -9.89 -0.71
C THR A 42 1.35 -10.12 -2.04
N VAL A 43 0.09 -9.70 -2.12
CA VAL A 43 -0.74 -9.78 -3.32
C VAL A 43 -0.89 -8.39 -3.91
N ARG A 44 -0.49 -8.21 -5.17
CA ARG A 44 -0.75 -6.98 -5.91
C ARG A 44 -2.20 -6.99 -6.40
N THR A 45 -2.94 -5.92 -6.16
CA THR A 45 -4.29 -5.78 -6.70
C THR A 45 -4.26 -5.43 -8.18
N ASP A 46 -5.37 -5.68 -8.87
CA ASP A 46 -5.54 -5.24 -10.26
C ASP A 46 -5.44 -3.70 -10.37
N SER A 47 -5.08 -3.21 -11.56
CA SER A 47 -5.00 -1.79 -11.89
C SER A 47 -6.31 -1.03 -11.65
N SER A 48 -7.45 -1.74 -11.63
CA SER A 48 -8.76 -1.19 -11.31
C SER A 48 -8.90 -0.72 -9.86
N PHE A 49 -8.04 -1.21 -8.96
CA PHE A 49 -8.02 -0.87 -7.54
C PHE A 49 -6.89 0.11 -7.17
N SER A 50 -6.30 0.79 -8.16
CA SER A 50 -5.36 1.87 -7.89
C SER A 50 -6.05 3.04 -7.21
N VAL A 51 -5.39 3.62 -6.21
CA VAL A 51 -5.93 4.68 -5.35
C VAL A 51 -5.07 5.93 -5.37
N THR A 52 -5.64 7.05 -4.94
CA THR A 52 -4.89 8.26 -4.63
C THR A 52 -4.54 8.24 -3.14
N PRO A 53 -3.25 8.20 -2.75
CA PRO A 53 -2.87 8.21 -1.35
C PRO A 53 -3.13 9.60 -0.75
N ALA A 54 -4.32 9.75 -0.15
CA ALA A 54 -4.77 10.95 0.54
C ALA A 54 -4.99 10.66 2.04
N ALA A 55 -5.02 11.71 2.87
CA ALA A 55 -5.33 11.58 4.29
C ALA A 55 -6.69 10.90 4.52
N SER A 56 -7.71 11.27 3.74
CA SER A 56 -9.05 10.67 3.83
C SER A 56 -9.05 9.16 3.54
N PHE A 57 -8.22 8.70 2.60
CA PHE A 57 -8.06 7.25 2.36
C PHE A 57 -7.42 6.55 3.57
N ALA A 58 -6.43 7.18 4.20
CA ALA A 58 -5.80 6.63 5.40
C ALA A 58 -6.78 6.53 6.56
N GLU A 59 -7.66 7.52 6.73
CA GLU A 59 -8.70 7.55 7.76
C GLU A 59 -9.76 6.47 7.50
N ASP A 60 -10.26 6.33 6.27
CA ASP A 60 -11.22 5.28 5.90
C ASP A 60 -10.64 3.88 6.14
N ILE A 61 -9.41 3.61 5.69
CA ILE A 61 -8.75 2.31 5.91
C ILE A 61 -8.40 2.10 7.39
N GLY A 62 -7.98 3.16 8.09
CA GLY A 62 -7.71 3.13 9.53
C GLY A 62 -8.96 2.77 10.34
N GLY A 63 -10.14 3.25 9.92
CA GLY A 63 -11.42 2.88 10.51
C GLY A 63 -11.84 1.44 10.23
N LEU A 64 -11.50 0.90 9.05
CA LEU A 64 -11.89 -0.46 8.64
C LEU A 64 -10.95 -1.54 9.17
N LEU A 65 -9.64 -1.36 9.03
CA LEU A 65 -8.62 -2.37 9.33
C LEU A 65 -7.80 -2.00 10.59
N GLY A 66 -7.91 -0.78 11.10
CA GLY A 66 -7.02 -0.26 12.14
C GLY A 66 -5.78 0.43 11.56
N GLU A 67 -5.39 1.54 12.16
CA GLU A 67 -4.30 2.43 11.69
C GLU A 67 -2.95 1.73 11.47
N LYS A 68 -2.69 0.63 12.19
CA LYS A 68 -1.44 -0.13 12.10
C LYS A 68 -1.34 -1.02 10.87
N ASN A 69 -2.44 -1.22 10.14
CA ASN A 69 -2.52 -2.12 8.99
C ASN A 69 -2.38 -1.39 7.65
N LEU A 70 -2.09 -0.08 7.67
CA LEU A 70 -1.82 0.73 6.48
C LEU A 70 -0.34 1.13 6.43
N ALA A 71 0.30 0.93 5.28
CA ALA A 71 1.66 1.40 5.04
C ALA A 71 1.78 2.07 3.67
N PHE A 72 2.23 3.32 3.65
CA PHE A 72 2.55 4.03 2.42
C PHE A 72 3.97 3.70 1.98
N ASN A 73 4.12 2.87 0.96
CA ASN A 73 5.42 2.67 0.33
C ASN A 73 5.61 3.72 -0.77
N ALA A 74 6.24 4.84 -0.41
CA ALA A 74 6.68 5.82 -1.38
C ALA A 74 7.88 5.25 -2.15
N ILE A 75 7.61 4.42 -3.17
CA ILE A 75 8.62 4.08 -4.18
C ILE A 75 8.76 5.29 -5.12
N GLY A 76 9.21 6.41 -4.57
CA GLY A 76 9.65 7.55 -5.37
C GLY A 76 10.88 7.14 -6.18
N PRO A 77 11.12 7.77 -7.35
CA PRO A 77 12.32 7.49 -8.12
C PRO A 77 13.50 7.72 -7.18
N ARG A 78 14.30 6.67 -6.96
CA ARG A 78 15.59 6.80 -6.26
C ARG A 78 16.27 7.98 -6.91
N ARG A 79 16.35 9.11 -6.22
CA ARG A 79 17.18 10.24 -6.61
C ARG A 79 18.57 9.63 -6.72
N ARG A 80 18.98 9.27 -7.94
CA ARG A 80 20.38 9.13 -8.29
C ARG A 80 20.93 10.50 -7.97
N SER A 81 21.47 10.63 -6.75
CA SER A 81 22.34 11.73 -6.40
C SER A 81 23.40 11.69 -7.46
N ARG A 82 23.23 12.61 -8.41
CA ARG A 82 24.16 12.93 -9.46
C ARG A 82 25.37 13.47 -8.70
N ARG A 83 26.21 12.54 -8.23
CA ARG A 83 27.55 12.83 -7.75
C ARG A 83 28.27 13.39 -8.97
N ASN A 84 28.13 14.70 -9.13
CA ASN A 84 28.95 15.51 -10.00
C ASN A 84 30.34 15.53 -9.36
N GLY A 85 31.05 14.42 -9.51
CA GLY A 85 32.41 14.20 -9.06
C GLY A 85 33.42 14.61 -10.13
N GLY A 86 33.11 15.62 -10.94
CA GLY A 86 34.05 16.26 -11.84
C GLY A 86 35.04 17.11 -11.04
N ARG A 87 35.93 16.45 -10.28
CA ARG A 87 37.13 17.09 -9.75
C ARG A 87 38.03 17.41 -10.95
N HIS A 88 37.93 18.64 -11.42
CA HIS A 88 38.91 19.24 -12.30
C HIS A 88 40.16 19.54 -11.47
N TRP A 89 41.24 18.80 -11.72
CA TRP A 89 42.56 19.08 -11.15
C TRP A 89 43.25 20.11 -12.03
N PRO A 90 43.72 21.25 -11.52
CA PRO A 90 44.50 22.17 -12.33
C PRO A 90 45.91 21.57 -12.51
N ARG A 91 46.36 21.47 -13.77
CA ARG A 91 47.78 21.47 -14.11
C ARG A 91 48.15 22.92 -14.42
N ASN A 92 48.94 23.55 -13.56
CA ASN A 92 50.32 24.00 -13.82
C ASN A 92 50.83 24.85 -12.65
#